data_AF-A0A6C0IVQ8-F1
#
_entry.id   AF-A0A6C0IVQ8-F1
#
_cell.length_a   1.000
_cell.length_b   1.000
_cell.length_c   1.000
_cell.angle_alpha   90.00
_cell.angle_beta   90.00
_cell.angle_gamma   90.00
#
_symmetry.space_group_name_H-M   'P 1'
#
loop_
_entity.id
_entity.type
_entity.pdbx_description
1 polymer ?
#
loop_
_entity_poly.entity_id
_entity_poly.type
_entity_poly.pdbx_seq_one_letter_code
_entity_poly.pdbx_strand_id
1 'polypeptide(L)' 'MISQYSKDIIETILNEFKKNENLTKLHLNFLNPIIEHSLNKFYPYIIILIFLYILLLILILIILYIVLKNKLINI' A
#
# COMPACT_ATOMS: atom_id res chain seq x y z
N MET A 1 -23.08 33.77 16.88
CA MET A 1 -23.48 33.01 18.08
C MET A 1 -23.46 31.50 17.82
N ILE A 2 -24.33 30.94 16.97
CA ILE A 2 -24.30 29.50 16.62
C ILE A 2 -22.93 29.06 16.07
N SER A 3 -22.29 29.91 15.26
CA SER A 3 -20.95 29.68 14.72
C SER A 3 -19.83 29.60 15.78
N GLN A 4 -19.99 30.27 16.93
CA GLN A 4 -19.03 30.21 18.04
C GLN A 4 -19.22 28.92 18.82
N TYR A 5 -20.46 28.57 19.18
CA TYR A 5 -20.74 27.30 19.85
C TYR A 5 -20.33 26.08 19.01
N SER A 6 -20.53 26.12 17.69
CA SER A 6 -20.05 25.06 16.80
C SER A 6 -18.52 24.96 16.79
N LYS A 7 -17.80 26.08 16.84
CA LYS A 7 -16.33 26.08 16.95
C LYS A 7 -15.86 25.49 18.26
N ASP A 8 -16.46 25.89 19.38
CA ASP A 8 -16.06 25.42 20.71
C ASP A 8 -16.30 23.91 20.87
N ILE A 9 -17.40 23.39 20.30
CA ILE A 9 -17.70 21.96 20.26
C ILE A 9 -16.67 21.21 19.41
N ILE A 10 -16.37 21.71 18.21
CA ILE A 10 -15.37 21.09 17.32
C ILE A 10 -13.98 21.10 17.98
N GLU A 11 -13.61 22.20 18.63
CA GLU A 11 -12.31 22.36 19.30
C GLU A 11 -12.17 21.43 20.51
N THR A 12 -13.24 21.27 21.30
CA THR A 12 -13.28 20.32 22.41
C THR A 12 -13.14 18.88 21.91
N ILE A 13 -13.85 18.53 20.85
CA ILE A 13 -13.76 17.22 20.20
C ILE A 13 -12.34 16.98 19.67
N LEU A 14 -11.75 17.96 18.99
CA LEU A 14 -10.38 17.86 18.49
C LEU A 14 -9.34 17.69 19.61
N ASN A 15 -9.53 18.37 20.74
CA ASN A 15 -8.64 18.23 21.90
C ASN A 15 -8.75 16.85 22.55
N GLU A 16 -9.96 16.27 22.61
CA GLU A 16 -10.17 14.90 23.06
C GLU A 16 -9.60 13.86 22.08
N PHE A 17 -9.69 14.10 20.76
CA PHE A 17 -9.12 13.23 19.74
C PHE A 17 -7.59 13.20 19.78
N LYS A 18 -6.94 14.31 20.15
CA LYS A 18 -5.48 14.42 20.26
C LYS A 18 -4.90 13.72 21.49
N LYS A 19 -5.72 13.29 22.45
CA LYS A 19 -5.22 12.50 23.59
C LYS A 19 -4.65 11.17 23.09
N ASN A 20 -3.45 10.82 23.55
CA ASN A 20 -2.74 9.61 23.13
C ASN A 20 -3.57 8.33 23.27
N GLU A 21 -4.41 8.25 24.30
CA GLU A 21 -5.33 7.12 24.51
C GLU A 21 -6.39 7.00 23.41
N ASN A 22 -6.95 8.13 22.98
CA ASN A 22 -7.98 8.18 21.95
C ASN A 22 -7.38 8.00 20.56
N LEU A 23 -6.17 8.52 20.31
CA LEU A 23 -5.39 8.21 19.12
C LEU A 23 -5.16 6.70 19.01
N THR A 24 -4.73 6.05 20.09
CA THR A 24 -4.52 4.59 20.11
C THR A 24 -5.82 3.83 19.79
N LYS A 25 -6.95 4.24 20.38
CA LYS A 25 -8.26 3.65 20.06
C LYS A 25 -8.67 3.87 18.60
N LEU A 26 -8.38 5.03 18.03
CA LEU A 26 -8.66 5.35 16.62
C LEU A 26 -7.79 4.49 15.69
N HIS A 27 -6.52 4.32 16.04
CA HIS A 27 -5.62 3.42 15.34
C HIS A 27 -6.14 1.98 15.35
N LEU A 28 -6.46 1.44 16.53
CA LEU A 28 -6.90 0.05 16.69
C LEU A 28 -8.30 -0.22 16.09
N ASN A 29 -9.24 0.70 16.24
CA ASN A 29 -10.64 0.46 15.91
C ASN A 29 -11.04 0.98 14.52
N PHE A 30 -10.22 1.82 13.88
CA PHE A 30 -10.56 2.43 12.59
C PHE A 30 -9.44 2.29 11.56
N LEU A 31 -8.22 2.72 11.86
CA LEU A 31 -7.11 2.60 10.89
C LEU A 31 -6.76 1.14 10.62
N ASN A 32 -6.62 0.31 11.65
CA ASN A 32 -6.32 -1.11 11.49
C ASN A 32 -7.33 -1.85 10.61
N PRO A 33 -8.66 -1.79 10.85
CA PRO A 33 -9.61 -2.49 9.98
C PRO A 33 -9.62 -1.95 8.55
N ILE A 34 -9.37 -0.66 8.33
CA ILE A 34 -9.24 -0.10 6.97
C ILE A 34 -7.99 -0.66 6.29
N ILE A 35 -6.86 -0.66 6.99
CA ILE A 35 -5.59 -1.19 6.49
C ILE A 35 -5.73 -2.68 6.20
N GLU A 36 -6.27 -3.45 7.13
CA GLU A 36 -6.46 -4.90 6.99
C GLU A 36 -7.41 -5.24 5.84
N HIS A 37 -8.55 -4.54 5.73
CA HIS A 37 -9.47 -4.74 4.62
C HIS A 37 -8.87 -4.35 3.26
N SER A 38 -8.06 -3.29 3.23
CA SER A 38 -7.36 -2.85 2.02
C SER A 38 -6.27 -3.82 1.63
N LEU A 39 -5.41 -4.21 2.58
CA LEU A 39 -4.31 -5.16 2.36
C LEU A 39 -4.85 -6.54 1.96
N ASN A 40 -5.93 -7.03 2.56
CA ASN A 40 -6.55 -8.29 2.15
C ASN A 40 -7.02 -8.27 0.69
N LYS A 41 -7.46 -7.11 0.20
CA LYS A 41 -7.80 -6.93 -1.22
C LYS A 41 -6.56 -6.79 -2.10
N PHE A 42 -5.54 -6.04 -1.67
CA PHE A 42 -4.33 -5.81 -2.47
C PHE A 42 -3.37 -7.01 -2.53
N TYR A 43 -3.32 -7.82 -1.47
CA TYR A 43 -2.43 -8.97 -1.34
C TYR A 43 -2.46 -9.93 -2.54
N PRO A 44 -3.64 -10.42 -3.03
CA PRO A 44 -3.66 -11.29 -4.20
C PRO A 44 -3.11 -10.61 -5.47
N TYR A 45 -3.36 -9.30 -5.64
CA TYR A 45 -2.81 -8.58 -6.79
C TYR A 45 -1.30 -8.39 -6.72
N ILE A 46 -0.77 -8.13 -5.51
CA ILE A 46 0.69 -8.05 -5.29
C ILE A 46 1.34 -9.40 -5.61
N ILE A 47 0.72 -10.53 -5.22
CA ILE A 47 1.21 -11.86 -5.57
C ILE A 47 1.24 -12.06 -7.09
N ILE A 48 0.15 -11.75 -7.78
CA ILE A 48 0.06 -11.88 -9.24
C ILE A 48 1.12 -11.00 -9.93
N LEU A 49 1.30 -9.78 -9.44
CA LEU A 49 2.30 -8.84 -9.94
C LEU A 49 3.72 -9.41 -9.80
N ILE A 50 4.06 -9.95 -8.64
CA ILE A 50 5.36 -10.59 -8.39
C ILE A 50 5.57 -11.77 -9.35
N PHE A 51 4.56 -12.62 -9.52
CA PHE A 51 4.62 -13.74 -10.44
C PHE A 51 4.84 -13.28 -11.89
N LEU A 52 4.14 -12.23 -12.31
CA LEU A 52 4.31 -11.62 -13.64
C LEU A 52 5.74 -11.09 -13.83
N TYR A 53 6.32 -10.44 -12.82
CA TYR A 53 7.69 -9.96 -12.87
C TYR A 53 8.72 -11.09 -12.96
N ILE A 54 8.51 -12.19 -12.24
CA ILE A 54 9.37 -13.38 -12.35
C ILE A 54 9.33 -13.93 -13.78
N LEU A 55 8.14 -14.03 -14.36
CA LEU A 55 7.98 -14.51 -15.73
C LEU A 55 8.66 -13.59 -16.75
N LEU A 56 8.53 -12.27 -16.56
CA LEU A 56 9.18 -11.27 -17.38
C LEU A 56 10.72 -11.37 -17.29
N LEU A 57 11.24 -11.62 -16.09
CA LEU A 57 12.67 -11.81 -15.85
C LEU A 57 13.18 -13.05 -16.60
N ILE A 58 12.47 -14.17 -16.53
CA ILE A 58 12.80 -15.39 -17.27
C ILE A 58 12.83 -15.11 -18.78
N LEU A 59 11.83 -14.38 -19.30
CA LEU A 59 11.78 -14.01 -20.71
C LEU A 59 12.99 -13.19 -21.14
N ILE A 60 13.38 -12.19 -20.33
CA ILE A 60 14.58 -11.37 -20.58
C ILE A 60 15.84 -12.25 -20.62
N LEU A 61 15.98 -13.19 -19.68
CA LEU A 61 17.13 -14.10 -19.66
C LEU A 61 17.18 -14.99 -20.91
N ILE A 62 16.04 -15.49 -21.37
CA ILE A 62 15.96 -16.30 -22.60
C ILE A 62 16.39 -15.46 -23.82
N ILE A 63 15.85 -14.26 -23.96
CA ILE A 63 16.20 -13.35 -25.06
C ILE A 63 17.70 -13.05 -25.02
N LEU A 64 18.24 -12.71 -23.85
CA LEU A 64 19.65 -12.44 -23.66
C LEU A 64 20.52 -13.64 -24.06
N TYR A 65 20.14 -14.84 -23.63
CA TYR A 65 20.84 -16.08 -24.01
C TYR A 65 20.85 -16.30 -25.52
N ILE A 66 19.70 -16.13 -26.19
CA ILE A 66 19.59 -16.28 -27.65
C ILE A 66 20.47 -15.25 -28.37
N VAL A 67 20.43 -13.98 -27.94
CA VAL A 67 21.23 -12.91 -28.55
C VAL A 67 22.72 -13.17 -28.40
N LEU A 68 23.16 -13.57 -27.20
CA LEU A 68 24.57 -13.89 -26.95
C LEU A 68 25.03 -15.09 -27.79
N LYS A 69 24.24 -16.16 -27.85
CA LYS A 69 24.55 -17.34 -28.66
C LYS A 69 24.63 -16.98 -30.16
N ASN A 70 23.68 -16.21 -30.67
CA ASN A 70 23.65 -15.80 -32.08
C ASN A 70 24.86 -14.91 -32.44
N LYS A 71 25.27 -14.02 -31.54
CA LYS A 71 26.46 -13.18 -31.74
C LYS A 71 27.75 -14.01 -31.74
N LEU A 72 27.83 -15.06 -30.91
CA LEU A 72 29.01 -15.94 -30.79
C LEU A 72 29.18 -16.87 -32.01
N ILE A 73 28.08 -17.27 -32.67
CA ILE A 73 28.10 -18.15 -33.86
C ILE A 73 28.47 -17.39 -35.15
N ASN A 74 28.19 -16.09 -35.21
CA ASN A 74 28.43 -15.25 -36.39
C ASN A 74 29.80 -14.53 -36.40
N ILE A 75 30.68 -14.80 -35.42
CA ILE A 75 32.06 -14.31 -35.34
C ILE A 75 32.99 -15.49 -35.64
#